data_AF-A0A024FJ08-F1
#
_entry.id   AF-A0A024FJ08-F1
#
_cell.length_a   1.000
_cell.length_b   1.000
_cell.length_c   1.000
_cell.angle_alpha   90.00
_cell.angle_beta   90.00
_cell.angle_gamma   90.00
#
_symmetry.space_group_name_H-M   'P 1'
#
loop_
_entity.id
_entity.type
_entity.pdbx_description
1 polymer ?
#
loop_
_entity_poly.entity_id
_entity_poly.type
_entity_poly.pdbx_seq_one_letter_code
_entity_poly.pdbx_strand_id
1 'polypeptide(L)'
;MKFKYTEIKDAYLEVKKFLEHASGEKINNLNTKIVDDLKLWGDDNYFLLIEFIEKYNLNFENFEYDKHFDSEGEFIGLKNLTLGILKLPLLIINSLIIKYISLNTYNTIDNILYDRINEKIDLTFGDLILSKLKGEFCLRDECKIELAK
;
A
#
# COMPACT_ATOMS: atom_id res chain seq x y z
N MET A 1 1.91 2.58 -24.91
CA MET A 1 0.70 3.42 -24.85
C MET A 1 1.09 4.86 -25.09
N LYS A 2 0.25 5.65 -25.76
CA LYS A 2 0.53 7.07 -26.06
C LYS A 2 -0.46 7.96 -25.35
N PHE A 3 0.03 8.84 -24.48
CA PHE A 3 -0.77 9.80 -23.74
C PHE A 3 -0.22 11.20 -23.93
N LYS A 4 -1.10 12.20 -23.95
CA LYS A 4 -0.70 13.60 -23.88
C LYS A 4 -0.14 13.90 -22.50
N TYR A 5 0.77 14.86 -22.44
CA TYR A 5 1.32 15.34 -21.18
C TYR A 5 0.22 15.77 -20.19
N THR A 6 -0.84 16.42 -20.69
CA THR A 6 -1.98 16.85 -19.87
C THR A 6 -2.70 15.67 -19.22
N GLU A 7 -2.95 14.59 -19.97
CA GLU A 7 -3.62 13.39 -19.44
C GLU A 7 -2.79 12.74 -18.33
N ILE A 8 -1.48 12.63 -18.53
CA ILE A 8 -0.56 12.10 -17.53
C ILE A 8 -0.54 13.00 -16.28
N LYS A 9 -0.46 14.31 -16.46
CA LYS A 9 -0.44 15.28 -15.37
C LYS A 9 -1.74 15.26 -14.56
N ASP A 10 -2.88 15.18 -15.23
CA ASP A 10 -4.18 15.17 -14.57
C ASP A 10 -4.36 13.86 -13.78
N ALA A 11 -4.00 12.71 -14.37
CA ALA A 11 -3.97 11.43 -13.66
C ALA A 11 -3.03 11.47 -12.45
N TYR A 12 -1.82 12.03 -12.60
CA TYR A 12 -0.89 12.19 -11.49
C TYR A 12 -1.50 12.99 -10.33
N LEU A 13 -2.08 14.16 -10.62
CA LEU A 13 -2.62 15.05 -9.60
C LEU A 13 -3.84 14.44 -8.90
N GLU A 14 -4.72 13.79 -9.66
CA GLU A 14 -5.92 13.15 -9.12
C GLU A 14 -5.59 11.96 -8.22
N VAL A 15 -4.73 11.04 -8.69
CA VAL A 15 -4.33 9.86 -7.90
C VAL A 15 -3.53 10.30 -6.68
N LYS A 16 -2.65 11.30 -6.82
CA LYS A 16 -1.91 11.84 -5.68
C LYS A 16 -2.86 12.36 -4.61
N LYS A 17 -3.80 13.22 -4.99
CA LYS A 17 -4.77 13.79 -4.06
C LYS A 17 -5.64 12.71 -3.41
N PHE A 18 -6.01 11.68 -4.17
CA PHE A 18 -6.75 10.53 -3.64
C PHE A 18 -5.97 9.78 -2.56
N LEU A 19 -4.71 9.41 -2.83
CA LEU A 19 -3.88 8.67 -1.89
C LEU A 19 -3.49 9.49 -0.65
N GLU A 20 -3.13 10.77 -0.82
CA GLU A 20 -2.80 11.65 0.31
C GLU A 20 -4.04 11.90 1.19
N HIS A 21 -5.24 11.89 0.61
CA HIS A 21 -6.48 11.97 1.39
C HIS A 21 -6.76 10.69 2.18
N ALA A 22 -6.58 9.53 1.55
CA ALA A 22 -6.87 8.23 2.18
C ALA A 22 -5.86 7.87 3.27
N SER A 23 -4.56 8.11 3.04
CA SER A 23 -3.49 7.77 3.98
C SER A 23 -3.20 8.84 5.02
N GLY A 24 -3.49 10.11 4.72
CA GLY A 24 -2.98 11.25 5.50
C GLY A 24 -1.47 11.50 5.31
N GLU A 25 -0.79 10.66 4.53
CA GLU A 25 0.64 10.73 4.25
C GLU A 25 0.93 11.48 2.95
N LYS A 26 2.17 11.94 2.79
CA LYS A 26 2.61 12.62 1.56
C LYS A 26 3.18 11.65 0.53
N ILE A 27 2.75 11.81 -0.72
CA ILE A 27 3.33 11.06 -1.84
C ILE A 27 4.63 11.73 -2.26
N ASN A 28 5.74 11.00 -2.09
CA ASN A 28 7.08 11.51 -2.34
C ASN A 28 7.55 11.27 -3.78
N ASN A 29 7.22 10.11 -4.36
CA ASN A 29 7.63 9.75 -5.72
C ASN A 29 6.74 8.63 -6.30
N LEU A 30 6.98 8.26 -7.56
CA LEU A 30 6.19 7.23 -8.26
C LEU A 30 6.33 5.82 -7.67
N ASN A 31 7.40 5.54 -6.93
CA ASN A 31 7.64 4.26 -6.27
C ASN A 31 7.07 4.23 -4.85
N THR A 32 6.40 5.29 -4.40
CA THR A 32 5.72 5.28 -3.10
C THR A 32 4.72 4.13 -3.07
N LYS A 33 4.92 3.21 -2.13
CA LYS A 33 4.18 1.97 -1.95
C LYS A 33 2.94 2.14 -1.08
N ILE A 34 1.84 1.46 -1.42
CA ILE A 34 0.57 1.59 -0.70
C ILE A 34 0.69 1.07 0.73
N VAL A 35 1.33 -0.09 0.95
CA VAL A 35 1.44 -0.67 2.29
C VAL A 35 2.67 -0.12 3.02
N ASP A 36 3.86 -0.27 2.41
CA ASP A 36 5.11 0.01 3.11
C ASP A 36 5.27 1.51 3.44
N ASP A 37 4.90 2.40 2.53
CA ASP A 37 5.12 3.84 2.68
C ASP A 37 3.88 4.58 3.19
N LEU A 38 2.68 4.26 2.67
CA LEU A 38 1.44 4.94 3.04
C LEU A 38 0.71 4.32 4.22
N LYS A 39 1.20 3.18 4.71
CA LYS A 39 0.65 2.48 5.87
C LYS A 39 -0.83 2.12 5.73
N LEU A 40 -1.27 1.76 4.52
CA LEU A 40 -2.61 1.23 4.28
C LEU A 40 -2.51 -0.31 4.28
N TRP A 41 -2.82 -0.94 5.42
CA TRP A 41 -2.65 -2.38 5.63
C TRP A 41 -4.01 -3.07 5.71
N GLY A 42 -4.05 -4.36 5.34
CA GLY A 42 -5.26 -5.17 5.51
C GLY A 42 -6.49 -4.54 4.87
N ASP A 43 -7.54 -4.35 5.67
CA ASP A 43 -8.80 -3.79 5.21
C ASP A 43 -8.64 -2.36 4.65
N ASP A 44 -7.66 -1.58 5.14
CA ASP A 44 -7.44 -0.22 4.66
C ASP A 44 -7.08 -0.18 3.16
N ASN A 45 -6.17 -1.07 2.70
CA ASN A 45 -5.83 -1.11 1.28
C ASN A 45 -6.91 -1.80 0.44
N TYR A 46 -7.68 -2.72 1.03
CA TYR A 46 -8.83 -3.34 0.36
C TYR A 46 -9.90 -2.29 0.02
N PHE A 47 -10.32 -1.50 1.01
CA PHE A 47 -11.32 -0.45 0.80
C PHE A 47 -10.79 0.68 -0.08
N LEU A 48 -9.52 1.07 0.08
CA LEU A 48 -8.86 2.01 -0.83
C LEU A 48 -8.98 1.55 -2.29
N LEU A 49 -8.71 0.27 -2.56
CA LEU A 49 -8.71 -0.25 -3.92
C LEU A 49 -10.13 -0.30 -4.49
N ILE A 50 -11.13 -0.70 -3.70
CA ILE A 50 -12.55 -0.65 -4.10
C ILE A 50 -12.94 0.78 -4.46
N GLU A 51 -12.68 1.74 -3.57
CA GLU A 51 -13.01 3.14 -3.83
C GLU A 51 -12.30 3.68 -5.07
N PHE A 52 -11.04 3.30 -5.29
CA PHE A 52 -10.27 3.66 -6.47
C PHE A 52 -10.90 3.11 -7.76
N ILE A 53 -11.25 1.82 -7.75
CA ILE A 53 -11.88 1.13 -8.88
C ILE A 53 -13.23 1.76 -9.22
N GLU A 54 -14.08 1.98 -8.21
CA GLU A 54 -15.42 2.54 -8.39
C GLU A 54 -15.35 4.00 -8.87
N LYS A 55 -14.50 4.82 -8.26
CA LYS A 55 -14.37 6.25 -8.58
C LYS A 55 -13.94 6.49 -10.02
N TYR A 56 -13.10 5.63 -10.57
CA TYR A 56 -12.55 5.78 -11.91
C TYR A 56 -13.11 4.76 -12.92
N ASN A 57 -14.07 3.93 -12.50
CA ASN A 57 -14.70 2.89 -13.31
C ASN A 57 -13.67 2.00 -14.04
N LEU A 58 -12.76 1.40 -13.26
CA LEU A 58 -11.62 0.64 -13.78
C LEU A 58 -11.91 -0.86 -13.83
N ASN A 59 -11.31 -1.56 -14.80
CA ASN A 59 -11.34 -3.02 -14.84
C ASN A 59 -10.15 -3.62 -14.06
N PHE A 60 -10.44 -4.24 -12.92
CA PHE A 60 -9.47 -4.96 -12.08
C PHE A 60 -9.76 -6.47 -12.02
N GLU A 61 -10.49 -7.05 -12.99
CA GLU A 61 -10.80 -8.48 -13.02
C GLU A 61 -9.55 -9.39 -12.97
N ASN A 62 -8.44 -8.93 -13.56
CA ASN A 62 -7.17 -9.65 -13.56
C ASN A 62 -6.26 -9.30 -12.38
N PHE A 63 -6.72 -8.50 -11.42
CA PHE A 63 -5.95 -8.14 -10.24
C PHE A 63 -5.97 -9.27 -9.22
N GLU A 64 -4.79 -9.83 -8.93
CA GLU A 64 -4.63 -10.86 -7.91
C GLU A 64 -4.26 -10.21 -6.57
N TYR A 65 -5.29 -9.96 -5.74
CA TYR A 65 -5.13 -9.28 -4.44
C TYR A 65 -4.05 -9.94 -3.56
N ASP A 66 -4.09 -11.26 -3.42
CA ASP A 66 -3.18 -12.03 -2.56
C ASP A 66 -1.71 -12.01 -3.04
N LYS A 67 -1.43 -11.57 -4.28
CA LYS A 67 -0.05 -11.37 -4.75
C LYS A 67 0.51 -10.00 -4.34
N HIS A 68 -0.36 -9.01 -4.13
CA HIS A 68 0.03 -7.62 -3.92
C HIS A 68 -0.11 -7.20 -2.46
N PHE A 69 -1.13 -7.71 -1.76
CA PHE A 69 -1.48 -7.33 -0.40
C PHE A 69 -1.67 -8.55 0.51
N ASP A 70 -1.53 -8.32 1.81
CA ASP A 70 -1.94 -9.27 2.84
C ASP A 70 -3.44 -9.08 3.11
N SER A 71 -4.20 -10.18 3.16
CA SER A 71 -5.58 -10.14 3.67
C SER A 71 -5.55 -10.26 5.19
N GLU A 72 -6.38 -9.50 5.91
CA GLU A 72 -6.51 -9.67 7.37
C GLU A 72 -6.90 -11.10 7.78
N GLY A 73 -7.60 -11.82 6.90
CA GLY A 73 -7.88 -13.25 7.08
C GLY A 73 -6.62 -14.13 7.12
N GLU A 74 -5.53 -13.74 6.46
CA GLU A 74 -4.24 -14.45 6.49
C GLU A 74 -3.52 -14.29 7.84
N PHE A 75 -3.77 -13.20 8.58
CA PHE A 75 -3.21 -12.98 9.92
C PHE A 75 -3.74 -13.98 10.96
N ILE A 76 -4.88 -14.62 10.71
CA ILE A 76 -5.53 -15.58 11.63
C ILE A 76 -5.02 -17.03 11.41
N GLY A 77 -4.09 -17.27 10.49
CA GLY A 77 -3.47 -18.58 10.31
C GLY A 77 -2.74 -19.08 11.57
N LEU A 78 -2.82 -20.38 11.87
CA LEU A 78 -2.27 -21.01 13.09
C LEU A 78 -0.80 -20.62 13.36
N LYS A 79 0.01 -20.46 12.31
CA LYS A 79 1.41 -20.01 12.38
C LYS A 79 1.54 -18.56 12.88
N ASN A 80 0.68 -17.67 12.41
CA ASN A 80 0.64 -16.26 12.80
C ASN A 80 0.06 -16.08 14.21
N LEU A 81 -0.89 -16.94 14.59
CA LEU A 81 -1.41 -16.99 15.96
C LEU A 81 -0.31 -17.37 16.97
N THR A 82 0.54 -18.36 16.65
CA THR A 82 1.66 -18.74 17.51
C THR A 82 2.73 -17.64 17.62
N LEU A 83 3.04 -16.95 16.52
CA LEU A 83 3.97 -15.81 16.55
C LEU A 83 3.38 -14.62 17.31
N GLY A 84 2.09 -14.33 17.14
CA GLY A 84 1.37 -13.27 17.84
C GLY A 84 1.33 -13.51 19.35
N ILE A 85 1.06 -14.74 19.79
CA ILE A 85 1.14 -15.14 21.20
C ILE A 85 2.56 -14.99 21.75
N LEU A 86 3.59 -15.30 20.95
CA LEU A 86 4.99 -15.12 21.37
C LEU A 86 5.40 -13.64 21.41
N LYS A 87 4.86 -12.81 20.51
CA LYS A 87 5.08 -11.36 20.44
C LYS A 87 4.29 -10.58 21.50
N LEU A 88 3.19 -11.14 22.03
CA LEU A 88 2.32 -10.50 23.03
C LEU A 88 3.05 -10.12 24.33
N PRO A 89 3.85 -11.01 24.98
CA PRO A 89 4.66 -10.65 26.13
C PRO A 89 5.66 -9.53 25.82
N LEU A 90 6.29 -9.58 24.63
CA LEU A 90 7.20 -8.54 24.15
C LEU A 90 6.48 -7.20 23.99
N LEU A 91 5.27 -7.17 23.39
CA LEU A 91 4.43 -5.98 23.23
C LEU A 91 4.00 -5.38 24.58
N ILE A 92 3.60 -6.21 25.54
CA ILE A 92 3.22 -5.78 26.88
C ILE A 92 4.43 -5.15 27.58
N ILE A 93 5.58 -5.82 27.55
CA ILE A 93 6.85 -5.30 28.09
C ILE A 93 7.24 -4.00 27.37
N ASN A 94 7.09 -3.94 26.05
CA ASN A 94 7.39 -2.77 25.23
C ASN A 94 6.55 -1.57 25.65
N SER A 95 5.22 -1.75 25.76
CA SER A 95 4.29 -0.68 26.16
C SER A 95 4.54 -0.16 27.58
N LEU A 96 4.94 -1.03 28.51
CA LEU A 96 5.18 -0.69 29.91
C LEU A 96 6.55 -0.06 30.15
N ILE A 97 7.59 -0.56 29.49
CA ILE A 97 8.98 -0.16 29.76
C ILE A 97 9.45 0.96 28.82
N ILE A 98 9.09 0.93 27.53
CA ILE A 98 9.64 1.86 26.54
C ILE A 98 9.02 3.25 26.62
N LYS A 99 7.80 3.36 27.14
CA LYS A 99 7.17 4.65 27.47
C LYS A 99 8.05 5.52 28.39
N TYR A 100 8.99 4.93 29.12
CA TYR A 100 9.89 5.62 30.06
C TYR A 100 11.34 5.80 29.58
N ILE A 101 11.77 5.16 28.48
CA ILE A 101 13.19 5.06 28.14
C ILE A 101 13.62 5.96 26.98
N SER A 102 12.87 6.00 25.86
CA SER A 102 13.22 6.83 24.67
C SER A 102 12.26 6.56 23.51
N LEU A 103 11.81 7.63 22.83
CA LEU A 103 11.00 7.58 21.59
C LEU A 103 11.70 6.85 20.43
N ASN A 104 13.04 6.91 20.36
CA ASN A 104 13.78 6.31 19.25
C ASN A 104 13.78 4.77 19.34
N THR A 105 13.80 4.22 20.56
CA THR A 105 13.78 2.77 20.80
C THR A 105 12.39 2.18 20.50
N TYR A 106 11.33 2.97 20.72
CA TYR A 106 9.95 2.61 20.37
C TYR A 106 9.80 2.34 18.86
N ASN A 107 10.24 3.28 18.03
CA ASN A 107 10.12 3.18 16.57
C ASN A 107 10.85 1.96 16.00
N THR A 108 12.00 1.56 16.55
CA THR A 108 12.73 0.38 16.05
C THR A 108 11.99 -0.93 16.33
N ILE A 109 11.35 -1.06 17.49
CA ILE A 109 10.67 -2.30 17.89
C ILE A 109 9.30 -2.42 17.24
N ASP A 110 8.61 -1.30 17.03
CA ASP A 110 7.34 -1.24 16.31
C ASP A 110 7.50 -1.82 14.89
N ASN A 111 8.52 -1.38 14.16
CA ASN A 111 8.81 -1.89 12.82
C ASN A 111 9.05 -3.42 12.80
N ILE A 112 9.76 -3.99 13.77
CA ILE A 112 10.00 -5.45 13.85
C ILE A 112 8.70 -6.25 14.09
N LEU A 113 7.72 -5.63 14.75
CA LEU A 113 6.47 -6.29 15.09
C LEU A 113 5.48 -6.26 13.91
N TYR A 114 5.49 -5.17 13.14
CA TYR A 114 4.56 -4.89 12.04
C TYR A 114 5.12 -5.15 10.63
N ASP A 115 6.38 -5.58 10.47
CA ASP A 115 6.89 -6.00 9.16
C ASP A 115 5.99 -7.07 8.53
N ARG A 116 5.71 -6.91 7.23
CA ARG A 116 4.94 -7.87 6.44
C ARG A 116 5.56 -9.26 6.60
N ILE A 117 4.72 -10.22 6.98
CA ILE A 117 5.16 -11.60 7.25
C ILE A 117 5.54 -12.29 5.94
N ASN A 118 4.91 -11.89 4.83
CA ASN A 118 5.15 -12.41 3.50
C ASN A 118 5.68 -11.30 2.60
N GLU A 119 6.63 -11.64 1.73
CA GLU A 119 7.08 -10.74 0.67
C GLU A 119 5.96 -10.62 -0.37
N LYS A 120 5.22 -9.49 -0.34
CA LYS A 120 4.18 -9.15 -1.31
C LYS A 120 4.68 -8.01 -2.21
N ILE A 121 4.24 -8.00 -3.47
CA ILE A 121 4.74 -7.05 -4.49
C ILE A 121 4.49 -5.59 -4.05
N ASP A 122 3.34 -5.33 -3.42
CA ASP A 122 2.79 -3.98 -3.15
C ASP A 122 2.47 -3.23 -4.44
N LEU A 123 1.43 -2.39 -4.41
CA LEU A 123 1.19 -1.45 -5.51
C LEU A 123 1.95 -0.16 -5.24
N THR A 124 2.41 0.49 -6.29
CA THR A 124 2.99 1.82 -6.20
C THR A 124 2.00 2.89 -6.66
N PHE A 125 2.22 4.13 -6.23
CA PHE A 125 1.55 5.30 -6.76
C PHE A 125 1.57 5.33 -8.30
N GLY A 126 2.71 4.98 -8.91
CA GLY A 126 2.85 4.91 -10.36
C GLY A 126 1.98 3.84 -11.03
N ASP A 127 1.76 2.69 -10.38
CA ASP A 127 0.87 1.64 -10.90
C ASP A 127 -0.59 2.10 -10.92
N LEU A 128 -1.01 2.85 -9.89
CA LEU A 128 -2.36 3.41 -9.84
C LEU A 128 -2.56 4.51 -10.89
N ILE A 129 -1.58 5.39 -11.12
CA ILE A 129 -1.64 6.37 -12.22
C ILE A 129 -1.83 5.65 -13.55
N LEU A 130 -1.05 4.61 -13.78
CA LEU A 130 -1.06 3.88 -15.04
C LEU A 130 -2.35 3.11 -15.23
N SER A 131 -2.85 2.47 -14.17
CA SER A 131 -4.12 1.76 -14.18
C SER A 131 -5.28 2.71 -14.51
N LYS A 132 -5.26 3.92 -13.92
CA LYS A 132 -6.21 4.99 -14.27
C LYS A 132 -6.13 5.42 -15.73
N LEU A 133 -4.91 5.63 -16.25
CA LEU A 133 -4.72 6.05 -17.64
C LEU A 133 -5.15 4.97 -18.64
N LYS A 134 -4.94 3.69 -18.30
CA LYS A 134 -5.29 2.55 -19.14
C LYS A 134 -6.78 2.18 -19.05
N GLY A 135 -7.41 2.47 -17.91
CA GLY A 135 -8.79 2.05 -17.60
C GLY A 135 -8.87 0.63 -17.03
N GLU A 136 -7.74 -0.03 -16.82
CA GLU A 136 -7.63 -1.38 -16.29
C GLU A 136 -6.33 -1.54 -15.52
N PHE A 137 -6.24 -2.57 -14.67
CA PHE A 137 -5.04 -2.90 -13.93
C PHE A 137 -3.80 -2.99 -14.85
N CYS A 138 -2.75 -2.20 -14.56
CA CYS A 138 -1.41 -2.38 -15.15
C CYS A 138 -0.32 -2.01 -14.15
N LEU A 139 0.70 -2.87 -14.08
CA LEU A 139 1.96 -2.57 -13.43
C LEU A 139 2.85 -1.73 -14.35
N ARG A 140 3.55 -0.75 -13.77
CA ARG A 140 4.48 0.12 -14.49
C ARG A 140 5.57 -0.65 -15.22
N ASP A 141 6.06 -1.71 -14.63
CA ASP A 141 7.17 -2.50 -15.17
C ASP A 141 6.75 -3.29 -16.42
N GLU A 142 5.45 -3.49 -16.63
CA GLU A 142 4.87 -4.19 -17.78
C GLU A 142 4.43 -3.24 -18.91
N CYS A 143 4.44 -1.94 -18.66
CA CYS A 143 3.77 -0.95 -19.48
C CYS A 143 4.76 0.12 -19.99
N LYS A 144 4.93 0.20 -21.33
CA LYS A 144 5.72 1.27 -21.96
C LYS A 144 4.86 2.51 -22.26
N ILE A 145 5.24 3.66 -21.71
CA ILE A 145 4.57 4.95 -21.94
C ILE A 145 5.37 5.78 -22.95
N GLU A 146 4.69 6.33 -23.95
CA GLU A 146 5.24 7.27 -24.92
C GLU A 146 4.41 8.56 -24.88
N LEU A 147 5.07 9.72 -24.97
CA LEU A 147 4.35 10.99 -25.08
C LEU A 147 3.74 11.13 -26.48
N ALA A 148 2.44 11.40 -26.52
CA ALA A 148 1.77 11.82 -27.73
C ALA A 148 2.31 13.19 -28.17
N LYS A 149 2.40 13.40 -29.48
CA LYS A 149 2.76 14.69 -30.07
C LYS A 149 1.63 15.70 -29.91
#